data_AF-A0A0Q8TDD3-F1
#
_entry.id   AF-A0A0Q8TDD3-F1
#
_cell.length_a   1.000
_cell.length_b   1.000
_cell.length_c   1.000
_cell.angle_alpha   90.00
_cell.angle_beta   90.00
_cell.angle_gamma   90.00
#
_symmetry.space_group_name_H-M   'P 1'
#
loop_
_entity.id
_entity.type
_entity.pdbx_description
1 polymer ?
#
loop_
_entity_poly.entity_id
_entity_poly.type
_entity_poly.pdbx_seq_one_letter_code
_entity_poly.pdbx_strand_id
1 'polypeptide(L)'
;MGSQGLLAGERLQVDAQGKLVSIALGSLRGDAQQVGDAMAFANLPASITVDGAAYARLAGPVTRLSGANLAVGLETTPSGVVLVRDGGQVLQLLPVQPITIDARLPDGITFTPLGLLRWVRGGVVVQFAPAVADLAGLAQAITALLPDAKTRLGAEGVLQLRTGGQTYVLRPDWTGGGAPATGTPQIGVDEQGRIYLQTGQGARQWLLPALLSPVQASTILTTALPGATLAVQPSASDGSMTLTLAGTQWRLVPQWVLPEGGAARQTAPWTLGADGVLYFKLGNQVQGVRIAD
;
A
#
# COMPACT_ATOMS: atom_id res chain seq x y z
N MET A 1 -16.60 8.63 32.53
CA MET A 1 -16.18 8.57 31.11
C MET A 1 -15.70 9.96 30.73
N GLY A 2 -14.37 10.18 30.69
CA GLY A 2 -13.81 11.50 30.46
C GLY A 2 -13.96 11.91 28.99
N SER A 3 -14.57 13.07 28.75
CA SER A 3 -14.62 13.75 27.46
C SER A 3 -13.20 14.14 27.05
N GLN A 4 -12.49 13.29 26.31
CA GLN A 4 -11.30 13.76 25.61
C GLN A 4 -11.77 14.52 24.37
N GLY A 5 -11.77 15.84 24.47
CA GLY A 5 -11.97 16.73 23.32
C GLY A 5 -10.88 16.53 22.26
N LEU A 6 -11.05 17.21 21.12
CA LEU A 6 -10.05 17.27 20.06
C LEU A 6 -8.73 17.82 20.63
N LEU A 7 -7.62 17.11 20.41
CA LEU A 7 -6.30 17.58 20.83
C LEU A 7 -5.59 18.33 19.68
N ALA A 8 -4.53 19.07 20.01
CA ALA A 8 -3.70 19.74 19.00
C ALA A 8 -3.13 18.72 18.01
N GLY A 9 -3.25 19.04 16.70
CA GLY A 9 -2.84 18.16 15.60
C GLY A 9 -3.91 17.15 15.17
N GLU A 10 -5.10 17.17 15.77
CA GLU A 10 -6.22 16.33 15.37
C GLU A 10 -7.23 17.08 14.52
N ARG A 11 -7.78 16.38 13.52
CA ARG A 11 -8.78 16.88 12.59
C ARG A 11 -10.02 16.02 12.70
N LEU A 12 -11.12 16.67 13.05
CA LEU A 12 -12.44 16.05 13.15
C LEU A 12 -13.12 16.08 11.78
N GLN A 13 -13.56 14.93 11.31
CA GLN A 13 -14.41 14.80 10.13
C GLN A 13 -15.82 14.46 10.58
N VAL A 14 -16.79 15.24 10.10
CA VAL A 14 -18.23 14.99 10.31
C VAL A 14 -18.94 14.75 8.99
N ASP A 15 -20.02 13.98 9.03
CA ASP A 15 -20.90 13.82 7.88
C ASP A 15 -21.81 15.05 7.69
N ALA A 16 -22.65 15.02 6.65
CA ALA A 16 -23.58 16.11 6.33
C ALA A 16 -24.62 16.35 7.44
N GLN A 17 -24.79 15.41 8.37
CA GLN A 17 -25.70 15.49 9.52
C GLN A 17 -24.98 15.93 10.80
N GLY A 18 -23.69 16.27 10.73
CA GLY A 18 -22.89 16.71 11.86
C GLY A 18 -22.44 15.58 12.79
N LYS A 19 -22.60 14.31 12.39
CA LYS A 19 -22.14 13.16 13.17
C LYS A 19 -20.66 12.91 12.88
N LEU A 20 -19.91 12.60 13.94
CA LEU A 20 -18.49 12.25 13.85
C LEU A 20 -18.29 11.02 12.95
N VAL A 21 -17.49 11.19 11.91
CA VAL A 21 -17.05 10.12 10.98
C VAL A 21 -15.68 9.61 11.36
N SER A 22 -14.71 10.51 11.59
CA SER A 22 -13.35 10.13 11.94
C SER A 22 -12.62 11.27 12.67
N ILE A 23 -11.56 10.92 13.39
CA ILE A 23 -10.55 11.85 13.89
C ILE A 23 -9.23 11.43 13.26
N ALA A 24 -8.52 12.34 12.61
CA ALA A 24 -7.23 12.08 11.97
C ALA A 24 -6.12 12.96 12.55
N LEU A 25 -4.89 12.47 12.57
CA LEU A 25 -3.70 13.27 12.86
C LEU A 25 -3.24 14.01 11.60
N GLY A 26 -2.77 15.24 11.76
CA GLY A 26 -2.18 16.05 10.71
C GLY A 26 -2.37 17.55 10.93
N SER A 27 -1.59 18.35 10.22
CA SER A 27 -1.67 19.80 10.27
C SER A 27 -3.00 20.32 9.71
N LEU A 28 -3.49 21.41 10.31
CA LEU A 28 -4.72 22.08 9.85
C LEU A 28 -4.53 22.78 8.50
N ARG A 29 -3.32 23.26 8.22
CA ARG A 29 -2.97 24.00 7.00
C ARG A 29 -2.21 23.18 5.95
N GLY A 30 -1.91 21.91 6.22
CA GLY A 30 -1.10 21.08 5.33
C GLY A 30 0.36 21.52 5.26
N ASP A 31 0.93 22.04 6.36
CA ASP A 31 2.29 22.60 6.41
C ASP A 31 3.41 21.54 6.34
N ALA A 32 3.02 20.25 6.32
CA ALA A 32 3.87 19.09 6.11
C ALA A 32 4.94 18.84 7.19
N GLN A 33 4.74 19.38 8.40
CA GLN A 33 5.68 19.27 9.51
C GLN A 33 5.20 18.38 10.67
N GLN A 34 3.95 17.91 10.64
CA GLN A 34 3.33 17.19 11.75
C GLN A 34 3.16 15.69 11.45
N VAL A 35 3.07 14.88 12.51
CA VAL A 35 2.66 13.48 12.38
C VAL A 35 1.29 13.42 11.72
N GLY A 36 1.14 12.56 10.73
CA GLY A 36 -0.08 12.47 9.93
C GLY A 36 -0.17 13.49 8.79
N ASP A 37 0.84 14.31 8.54
CA ASP A 37 0.96 15.03 7.27
C ASP A 37 1.51 14.15 6.13
N ALA A 38 1.38 14.61 4.88
CA ALA A 38 2.00 13.96 3.74
C ALA A 38 3.53 13.84 3.92
N MET A 39 4.06 12.66 3.63
CA MET A 39 5.49 12.39 3.68
C MET A 39 6.21 13.03 2.48
N ALA A 40 7.37 13.63 2.73
CA ALA A 40 8.27 14.07 1.67
C ALA A 40 9.32 12.98 1.39
N PHE A 41 9.38 12.50 0.15
CA PHE A 41 10.41 11.57 -0.31
C PHE A 41 11.59 12.37 -0.86
N ALA A 42 12.76 12.24 -0.25
CA ALA A 42 13.98 12.94 -0.67
C ALA A 42 14.83 12.10 -1.64
N ASN A 43 15.61 12.78 -2.50
CA ASN A 43 16.65 12.17 -3.34
C ASN A 43 16.18 11.08 -4.30
N LEU A 44 14.94 11.17 -4.80
CA LEU A 44 14.43 10.24 -5.79
C LEU A 44 14.94 10.58 -7.20
N PRO A 45 15.37 9.59 -8.00
CA PRO A 45 15.73 9.82 -9.40
C PRO A 45 14.50 10.16 -10.25
N ALA A 46 14.70 10.86 -11.37
CA ALA A 46 13.61 11.27 -12.26
C ALA A 46 12.86 10.11 -12.95
N SER A 47 13.38 8.88 -12.86
CA SER A 47 12.71 7.66 -13.36
C SER A 47 11.59 7.18 -12.42
N ILE A 48 11.49 7.72 -11.21
CA ILE A 48 10.43 7.37 -10.26
C ILE A 48 9.62 8.59 -9.80
N THR A 49 8.31 8.39 -9.71
CA THR A 49 7.36 9.33 -9.12
C THR A 49 6.66 8.68 -7.93
N VAL A 50 6.23 9.48 -6.96
CA VAL A 50 5.52 9.00 -5.77
C VAL A 50 4.28 9.82 -5.55
N ASP A 51 3.17 9.15 -5.25
CA ASP A 51 1.97 9.78 -4.72
C ASP A 51 2.18 10.16 -3.25
N GLY A 52 2.90 11.26 -3.00
CA GLY A 52 3.29 11.66 -1.64
C GLY A 52 2.10 11.91 -0.71
N ALA A 53 0.93 12.24 -1.26
CA ALA A 53 -0.30 12.43 -0.48
C ALA A 53 -0.88 11.11 0.07
N ALA A 54 -0.44 9.96 -0.45
CA ALA A 54 -0.87 8.65 0.03
C ALA A 54 -0.12 8.18 1.29
N TYR A 55 0.98 8.85 1.67
CA TYR A 55 1.88 8.39 2.72
C TYR A 55 2.03 9.39 3.86
N ALA A 56 2.06 8.89 5.09
CA ALA A 56 2.03 9.71 6.29
C ALA A 56 3.41 9.87 6.93
N ARG A 57 3.77 11.10 7.33
CA ARG A 57 4.90 11.34 8.20
C ARG A 57 4.61 10.74 9.58
N LEU A 58 5.55 9.94 10.09
CA LEU A 58 5.49 9.40 11.47
C LEU A 58 6.37 10.15 12.47
N ALA A 59 7.37 10.89 11.97
CA ALA A 59 8.31 11.59 12.83
C ALA A 59 7.69 12.84 13.45
N GLY A 60 7.62 12.87 14.77
CA GLY A 60 7.18 14.02 15.57
C GLY A 60 6.48 13.59 16.87
N PRO A 61 6.31 14.50 17.83
CA PRO A 61 5.57 14.23 19.06
C PRO A 61 4.05 14.09 18.78
N VAL A 62 3.38 13.19 19.50
CA VAL A 62 1.92 13.04 19.44
C VAL A 62 1.31 13.31 20.81
N THR A 63 0.41 14.30 20.89
CA THR A 63 -0.22 14.75 22.15
C THR A 63 -0.96 13.61 22.87
N ARG A 64 -1.69 12.75 22.15
CA ARG A 64 -2.38 11.57 22.73
C ARG A 64 -1.46 10.59 23.43
N LEU A 65 -0.20 10.55 23.04
CA LEU A 65 0.82 9.68 23.62
C LEU A 65 1.65 10.43 24.66
N SER A 66 1.07 11.45 25.33
CA SER A 66 1.77 12.31 26.29
C SER A 66 3.03 12.96 25.71
N GLY A 67 3.00 13.30 24.42
CA GLY A 67 4.13 13.87 23.70
C GLY A 67 5.17 12.84 23.24
N ALA A 68 4.96 11.54 23.49
CA ALA A 68 5.84 10.51 22.95
C ALA A 68 5.78 10.50 21.41
N ASN A 69 6.92 10.16 20.80
CA ASN A 69 7.02 10.03 19.36
C ASN A 69 6.39 8.69 18.93
N LEU A 70 5.51 8.75 17.92
CA LEU A 70 4.85 7.57 17.36
C LEU A 70 5.86 6.58 16.77
N ALA A 71 7.01 7.06 16.31
CA ALA A 71 8.10 6.23 15.82
C ALA A 71 8.99 5.63 16.92
N VAL A 72 8.71 5.84 18.22
CA VAL A 72 9.53 5.22 19.29
C VAL A 72 9.45 3.70 19.22
N GLY A 73 10.60 3.06 19.00
CA GLY A 73 10.74 1.62 18.81
C GLY A 73 10.64 1.17 17.34
N LEU A 74 10.37 2.09 16.41
CA LEU A 74 10.38 1.84 14.97
C LEU A 74 11.71 2.30 14.38
N GLU A 75 12.40 1.41 13.68
CA GLU A 75 13.56 1.78 12.87
C GLU A 75 13.02 2.45 11.60
N THR A 76 13.44 3.69 11.31
CA THR A 76 13.00 4.43 10.11
C THR A 76 14.20 4.72 9.22
N THR A 77 14.08 4.38 7.94
CA THR A 77 15.10 4.72 6.94
C THR A 77 15.01 6.21 6.59
N PRO A 78 16.08 6.80 6.00
CA PRO A 78 16.01 8.14 5.45
C PRO A 78 14.92 8.34 4.38
N SER A 79 14.49 7.25 3.72
CA SER A 79 13.39 7.24 2.74
C SER A 79 11.99 7.20 3.39
N GLY A 80 11.90 7.16 4.72
CA GLY A 80 10.62 7.11 5.45
C GLY A 80 10.01 5.72 5.60
N VAL A 81 10.73 4.67 5.17
CA VAL A 81 10.31 3.28 5.35
C VAL A 81 10.55 2.87 6.81
N VAL A 82 9.53 2.28 7.42
CA VAL A 82 9.60 1.67 8.74
C VAL A 82 10.08 0.23 8.61
N LEU A 83 11.08 -0.14 9.39
CA LEU A 83 11.59 -1.49 9.52
C LEU A 83 11.13 -2.06 10.86
N VAL A 84 10.42 -3.19 10.82
CA VAL A 84 10.00 -3.93 12.02
C VAL A 84 10.67 -5.30 12.00
N ARG A 85 11.36 -5.64 13.09
CA ARG A 85 12.04 -6.93 13.24
C ARG A 85 11.19 -7.84 14.12
N ASP A 86 10.77 -8.98 13.59
CA ASP A 86 9.98 -9.98 14.31
C ASP A 86 10.52 -11.38 14.01
N GLY A 87 10.90 -12.14 15.05
CA GLY A 87 11.32 -13.54 14.92
C GLY A 87 12.43 -13.84 13.90
N GLY A 88 13.26 -12.85 13.53
CA GLY A 88 14.30 -12.97 12.51
C GLY A 88 13.90 -12.50 11.10
N GLN A 89 12.64 -12.09 10.88
CA GLN A 89 12.17 -11.44 9.67
C GLN A 89 12.20 -9.92 9.81
N VAL A 90 12.39 -9.21 8.70
CA VAL A 90 12.27 -7.75 8.65
C VAL A 90 11.11 -7.37 7.74
N LEU A 91 10.10 -6.75 8.34
CA LEU A 91 9.00 -6.12 7.61
C LEU A 91 9.44 -4.73 7.17
N GLN A 92 9.21 -4.43 5.89
CA GLN A 92 9.47 -3.12 5.30
C GLN A 92 8.13 -2.45 5.01
N LEU A 93 7.89 -1.32 5.67
CA LEU A 93 6.55 -0.75 5.79
C LEU A 93 6.52 0.73 5.40
N LEU A 94 5.53 1.14 4.64
CA LEU A 94 5.24 2.54 4.34
C LEU A 94 3.95 2.96 5.05
N PRO A 95 4.00 3.98 5.93
CA PRO A 95 2.80 4.48 6.62
C PRO A 95 1.85 5.14 5.63
N VAL A 96 0.60 4.69 5.58
CA VAL A 96 -0.41 5.24 4.66
C VAL A 96 -1.26 6.31 5.32
N GLN A 97 -1.79 7.23 4.50
CA GLN A 97 -2.75 8.25 4.92
C GLN A 97 -4.19 7.71 4.90
N PRO A 98 -5.07 8.19 5.81
CA PRO A 98 -4.76 9.00 6.99
C PRO A 98 -4.31 8.17 8.21
N ILE A 99 -3.58 8.80 9.13
CA ILE A 99 -3.42 8.27 10.50
C ILE A 99 -4.65 8.68 11.30
N THR A 100 -5.38 7.72 11.87
CA THR A 100 -6.65 7.99 12.55
C THR A 100 -6.57 7.72 14.05
N ILE A 101 -7.57 8.21 14.78
CA ILE A 101 -7.76 7.94 16.20
C ILE A 101 -9.03 7.11 16.38
N ASP A 102 -8.89 5.93 16.99
CA ASP A 102 -10.00 5.09 17.45
C ASP A 102 -9.64 4.41 18.77
N ALA A 103 -10.07 5.02 19.88
CA ALA A 103 -9.84 4.50 21.24
C ALA A 103 -10.63 3.22 21.57
N ARG A 104 -11.49 2.74 20.66
CA ARG A 104 -12.23 1.49 20.84
C ARG A 104 -11.43 0.27 20.39
N LEU A 105 -10.40 0.48 19.57
CA LEU A 105 -9.53 -0.60 19.11
C LEU A 105 -8.47 -0.92 20.16
N PRO A 106 -8.20 -2.20 20.45
CA PRO A 106 -7.11 -2.58 21.34
C PRO A 106 -5.76 -2.28 20.68
N ASP A 107 -4.75 -2.03 21.51
CA ASP A 107 -3.37 -1.92 21.07
C ASP A 107 -2.89 -3.24 20.44
N GLY A 108 -2.05 -3.15 19.40
CA GLY A 108 -1.50 -4.32 18.72
C GLY A 108 -1.34 -4.15 17.22
N ILE A 109 -1.01 -5.25 16.55
CA ILE A 109 -0.76 -5.32 15.11
C ILE A 109 -1.68 -6.38 14.49
N THR A 110 -2.32 -6.05 13.36
CA THR A 110 -3.22 -6.96 12.65
C THR A 110 -3.35 -6.56 11.18
N PHE A 111 -3.60 -7.50 10.28
CA PHE A 111 -3.89 -7.19 8.88
C PHE A 111 -5.35 -6.74 8.70
N THR A 112 -5.56 -5.69 7.93
CA THR A 112 -6.90 -5.33 7.45
C THR A 112 -7.33 -6.31 6.34
N PRO A 113 -8.64 -6.50 6.10
CA PRO A 113 -9.11 -7.31 4.98
C PRO A 113 -8.50 -6.88 3.65
N LEU A 114 -8.22 -5.59 3.46
CA LEU A 114 -7.67 -5.06 2.20
C LEU A 114 -6.14 -5.12 2.13
N GLY A 115 -5.50 -5.89 3.02
CA GLY A 115 -4.09 -6.20 2.94
C GLY A 115 -3.20 -5.02 3.28
N LEU A 116 -3.61 -4.21 4.27
CA LEU A 116 -2.72 -3.26 4.96
C LEU A 116 -2.44 -3.78 6.37
N LEU A 117 -1.26 -3.48 6.91
CA LEU A 117 -0.94 -3.79 8.29
C LEU A 117 -1.44 -2.65 9.18
N ARG A 118 -2.40 -2.92 10.05
CA ARG A 118 -2.90 -1.96 11.04
C ARG A 118 -2.11 -2.12 12.32
N TRP A 119 -1.54 -1.03 12.78
CA TRP A 119 -0.93 -0.89 14.09
C TRP A 119 -1.75 0.09 14.93
N VAL A 120 -2.08 -0.32 16.16
CA VAL A 120 -2.82 0.49 17.13
C VAL A 120 -1.99 0.65 18.39
N ARG A 121 -1.87 1.89 18.87
CA ARG A 121 -1.22 2.21 20.15
C ARG A 121 -1.89 3.41 20.81
N GLY A 122 -2.41 3.24 22.01
CA GLY A 122 -3.08 4.31 22.75
C GLY A 122 -4.23 4.95 21.96
N GLY A 123 -4.94 4.16 21.15
CA GLY A 123 -5.99 4.61 20.24
C GLY A 123 -5.52 5.33 18.97
N VAL A 124 -4.22 5.53 18.75
CA VAL A 124 -3.68 5.98 17.46
C VAL A 124 -3.61 4.79 16.51
N VAL A 125 -4.18 4.91 15.33
CA VAL A 125 -4.27 3.87 14.30
C VAL A 125 -3.42 4.28 13.10
N VAL A 126 -2.34 3.55 12.87
CA VAL A 126 -1.50 3.68 11.68
C VAL A 126 -1.73 2.47 10.80
N GLN A 127 -1.98 2.69 9.52
CA GLN A 127 -1.96 1.62 8.54
C GLN A 127 -0.65 1.67 7.77
N PHE A 128 -0.14 0.51 7.38
CA PHE A 128 1.08 0.37 6.62
C PHE A 128 0.84 -0.48 5.38
N ALA A 129 1.41 -0.03 4.27
CA ALA A 129 1.59 -0.83 3.08
C ALA A 129 2.97 -1.51 3.10
N PRO A 130 3.16 -2.65 2.41
CA PRO A 130 4.49 -3.19 2.21
C PRO A 130 5.30 -2.23 1.33
N ALA A 131 6.61 -2.21 1.54
CA ALA A 131 7.50 -1.23 0.94
C ALA A 131 8.81 -1.84 0.46
N VAL A 132 9.47 -1.15 -0.46
CA VAL A 132 10.87 -1.38 -0.79
C VAL A 132 11.71 -0.43 0.06
N ALA A 133 12.67 -0.95 0.82
CA ALA A 133 13.52 -0.14 1.70
C ALA A 133 14.31 0.96 0.95
N ASP A 134 14.83 0.65 -0.24
CA ASP A 134 15.60 1.58 -1.09
C ASP A 134 14.86 1.87 -2.41
N LEU A 135 13.95 2.84 -2.37
CA LEU A 135 13.16 3.24 -3.53
C LEU A 135 14.01 3.88 -4.64
N ALA A 136 15.08 4.59 -4.29
CA ALA A 136 15.99 5.19 -5.26
C ALA A 136 16.83 4.11 -5.95
N GLY A 137 17.37 3.16 -5.19
CA GLY A 137 18.08 1.99 -5.70
C GLY A 137 17.22 1.11 -6.60
N LEU A 138 15.95 0.89 -6.23
CA LEU A 138 14.96 0.25 -7.10
C LEU A 138 14.87 0.93 -8.46
N ALA A 139 14.63 2.24 -8.45
CA ALA A 139 14.43 2.99 -9.67
C ALA A 139 15.70 2.97 -10.55
N GLN A 140 16.89 3.02 -9.94
CA GLN A 140 18.16 2.88 -10.65
C GLN A 140 18.33 1.48 -11.26
N ALA A 141 18.05 0.41 -10.51
CA ALA A 141 18.14 -0.97 -11.01
C ALA A 141 17.19 -1.22 -12.18
N ILE A 142 15.95 -0.71 -12.08
CA ILE A 142 14.97 -0.76 -13.17
C ILE A 142 15.49 0.01 -14.39
N THR A 143 15.99 1.24 -14.21
CA THR A 143 16.48 2.06 -15.33
C THR A 143 17.70 1.44 -16.01
N ALA A 144 18.56 0.76 -15.25
CA ALA A 144 19.73 0.07 -15.79
C ALA A 144 19.33 -1.12 -16.68
N LEU A 145 18.29 -1.87 -16.32
CA LEU A 145 17.80 -3.01 -17.10
C LEU A 145 16.88 -2.58 -18.25
N LEU A 146 16.05 -1.58 -18.00
CA LEU A 146 14.99 -1.09 -18.89
C LEU A 146 15.09 0.45 -18.98
N PRO A 147 15.92 0.99 -19.89
CA PRO A 147 16.19 2.43 -19.95
C PRO A 147 14.96 3.29 -20.27
N ASP A 148 13.92 2.71 -20.88
CA ASP A 148 12.65 3.37 -21.19
C ASP A 148 11.66 3.35 -20.01
N ALA A 149 11.97 2.61 -18.95
CA ALA A 149 11.04 2.35 -17.88
C ALA A 149 10.73 3.61 -17.04
N LYS A 150 9.46 3.73 -16.64
CA LYS A 150 8.99 4.71 -15.66
C LYS A 150 8.32 3.99 -14.51
N THR A 151 8.75 4.31 -13.30
CA THR A 151 8.19 3.73 -12.08
C THR A 151 7.33 4.76 -11.36
N ARG A 152 6.19 4.34 -10.83
CA ARG A 152 5.35 5.14 -9.94
C ARG A 152 5.01 4.33 -8.70
N LEU A 153 5.30 4.88 -7.53
CA LEU A 153 4.73 4.40 -6.27
C LEU A 153 3.39 5.09 -6.05
N GLY A 154 2.30 4.35 -6.24
CA GLY A 154 0.93 4.79 -6.00
C GLY A 154 0.54 4.64 -4.52
N ALA A 155 -0.77 4.63 -4.23
CA ALA A 155 -1.28 4.33 -2.90
C ALA A 155 -1.07 2.85 -2.53
N GLU A 156 -1.29 2.51 -1.26
CA GLU A 156 -1.29 1.14 -0.74
C GLU A 156 0.00 0.32 -1.05
N GLY A 157 1.12 1.00 -1.32
CA GLY A 157 2.41 0.37 -1.65
C GLY A 157 2.50 -0.19 -3.07
N VAL A 158 1.54 0.15 -3.94
CA VAL A 158 1.48 -0.37 -5.31
C VAL A 158 2.50 0.34 -6.20
N LEU A 159 3.38 -0.44 -6.83
CA LEU A 159 4.33 0.00 -7.83
C LEU A 159 3.72 -0.20 -9.23
N GLN A 160 3.66 0.87 -10.01
CA GLN A 160 3.36 0.80 -11.44
C GLN A 160 4.67 0.95 -12.21
N LEU A 161 5.00 -0.04 -13.05
CA LEU A 161 6.17 -0.03 -13.91
C LEU A 161 5.71 0.04 -15.36
N ARG A 162 5.97 1.16 -16.04
CA ARG A 162 5.66 1.33 -17.46
C ARG A 162 6.92 1.13 -18.30
N THR A 163 6.89 0.19 -19.24
CA THR A 163 8.00 -0.14 -20.16
C THR A 163 7.43 -0.86 -21.38
N GLY A 164 8.01 -0.65 -22.57
CA GLY A 164 7.56 -1.35 -23.79
C GLY A 164 6.09 -1.13 -24.16
N GLY A 165 5.52 0.03 -23.79
CA GLY A 165 4.09 0.34 -23.97
C GLY A 165 3.16 -0.24 -22.91
N GLN A 166 3.61 -1.24 -22.14
CA GLN A 166 2.83 -1.92 -21.11
C GLN A 166 2.97 -1.24 -19.75
N THR A 167 1.97 -1.44 -18.88
CA THR A 167 2.04 -1.01 -17.47
C THR A 167 1.84 -2.22 -16.57
N TYR A 168 2.89 -2.57 -15.84
CA TYR A 168 2.88 -3.62 -14.83
C TYR A 168 2.41 -3.05 -13.49
N VAL A 169 1.59 -3.80 -12.76
CA VAL A 169 1.09 -3.43 -11.42
C VAL A 169 1.60 -4.45 -10.41
N LEU A 170 2.49 -3.97 -9.55
CA LEU A 170 3.32 -4.76 -8.67
C LEU A 170 3.15 -4.27 -7.24
N ARG A 171 3.44 -5.11 -6.27
CA ARG A 171 3.61 -4.71 -4.88
C ARG A 171 4.75 -5.52 -4.26
N PRO A 172 5.63 -4.89 -3.47
CA PRO A 172 6.61 -5.65 -2.71
C PRO A 172 5.91 -6.61 -1.73
N ASP A 173 6.51 -7.77 -1.52
CA ASP A 173 6.13 -8.65 -0.43
C ASP A 173 6.48 -8.00 0.92
N TRP A 174 5.79 -8.43 1.98
CA TRP A 174 5.91 -7.87 3.33
C TRP A 174 7.29 -8.08 3.93
N THR A 175 7.95 -9.18 3.57
CA THR A 175 9.28 -9.53 4.06
C THR A 175 10.34 -9.13 3.05
N GLY A 176 11.44 -8.56 3.55
CA GLY A 176 12.59 -8.18 2.71
C GLY A 176 13.91 -8.30 3.47
N GLY A 177 15.01 -7.97 2.80
CA GLY A 177 16.36 -8.03 3.37
C GLY A 177 16.68 -7.04 4.49
N GLY A 178 15.70 -6.25 4.94
CA GLY A 178 15.87 -5.21 5.96
C GLY A 178 16.47 -3.92 5.42
N ALA A 179 17.37 -3.29 6.18
CA ALA A 179 18.05 -2.07 5.74
C ALA A 179 18.83 -2.32 4.43
N PRO A 180 19.02 -1.29 3.57
CA PRO A 180 19.79 -1.45 2.34
C PRO A 180 21.18 -2.02 2.65
N ALA A 181 21.49 -3.21 2.13
CA ALA A 181 22.82 -3.78 2.28
C ALA A 181 23.79 -3.08 1.31
N THR A 182 25.09 -3.13 1.61
CA THR A 182 26.11 -2.60 0.71
C THR A 182 26.10 -3.35 -0.63
N GLY A 183 26.25 -2.61 -1.72
CA GLY A 183 26.29 -3.14 -3.09
C GLY A 183 25.25 -2.52 -4.01
N THR A 184 25.34 -2.84 -5.30
CA THR A 184 24.42 -2.32 -6.32
C THR A 184 23.07 -3.02 -6.23
N PRO A 185 21.95 -2.28 -6.13
CA PRO A 185 20.62 -2.85 -6.22
C PRO A 185 20.39 -3.59 -7.55
N GLN A 186 19.66 -4.69 -7.50
CA GLN A 186 19.35 -5.54 -8.66
C GLN A 186 17.85 -5.84 -8.70
N ILE A 187 17.34 -5.94 -9.92
CA ILE A 187 16.02 -6.51 -10.20
C ILE A 187 16.24 -7.72 -11.12
N GLY A 188 15.51 -8.80 -10.86
CA GLY A 188 15.64 -10.02 -11.64
C GLY A 188 14.36 -10.82 -11.67
N VAL A 189 14.40 -11.88 -12.45
CA VAL A 189 13.33 -12.88 -12.56
C VAL A 189 13.94 -14.23 -12.22
N ASP A 190 13.26 -15.02 -11.39
CA ASP A 190 13.69 -16.37 -11.08
C ASP A 190 13.21 -17.40 -12.11
N GLU A 191 13.54 -18.67 -11.89
CA GLU A 191 13.16 -19.78 -12.76
C GLU A 191 11.65 -20.00 -12.86
N GLN A 192 10.88 -19.50 -11.89
CA GLN A 192 9.42 -19.58 -11.85
C GLN A 192 8.75 -18.32 -12.44
N GLY A 193 9.51 -17.38 -12.99
CA GLY A 193 8.99 -16.15 -13.55
C GLY A 193 8.62 -15.09 -12.51
N ARG A 194 9.02 -15.26 -11.23
CA ARG A 194 8.76 -14.30 -10.16
C ARG A 194 9.79 -13.18 -10.21
N ILE A 195 9.30 -11.95 -10.10
CA ILE A 195 10.14 -10.76 -10.08
C ILE A 195 10.65 -10.56 -8.66
N TYR A 196 11.95 -10.30 -8.50
CA TYR A 196 12.53 -9.94 -7.20
C TYR A 196 13.35 -8.67 -7.29
N LEU A 197 13.44 -7.97 -6.17
CA LEU A 197 14.49 -7.02 -5.87
C LEU A 197 15.51 -7.59 -4.91
N GLN A 198 16.74 -7.15 -5.08
CA GLN A 198 17.81 -7.40 -4.14
C GLN A 198 18.60 -6.12 -3.93
N THR A 199 18.66 -5.62 -2.69
CA THR A 199 19.47 -4.45 -2.34
C THR A 199 20.89 -4.91 -2.01
N GLY A 200 21.85 -4.67 -2.92
CA GLY A 200 23.23 -5.11 -2.74
C GLY A 200 23.34 -6.63 -2.50
N GLN A 201 24.03 -7.03 -1.44
CA GLN A 201 24.14 -8.44 -1.00
C GLN A 201 22.99 -8.89 -0.08
N GLY A 202 21.94 -8.08 0.07
CA GLY A 202 20.79 -8.38 0.94
C GLY A 202 19.92 -9.54 0.44
N ALA A 203 18.94 -9.93 1.25
CA ALA A 203 17.95 -10.92 0.84
C ALA A 203 17.06 -10.39 -0.29
N ARG A 204 16.56 -11.32 -1.12
CA ARG A 204 15.59 -11.00 -2.16
C ARG A 204 14.24 -10.63 -1.53
N GLN A 205 13.65 -9.55 -2.01
CA GLN A 205 12.26 -9.18 -1.77
C GLN A 205 11.47 -9.45 -3.04
N TRP A 206 10.40 -10.23 -2.94
CA TRP A 206 9.56 -10.55 -4.09
C TRP A 206 8.67 -9.36 -4.47
N LEU A 207 8.45 -9.17 -5.76
CA LEU A 207 7.41 -8.29 -6.29
C LEU A 207 6.27 -9.16 -6.81
N LEU A 208 5.10 -8.97 -6.24
CA LEU A 208 3.90 -9.74 -6.50
C LEU A 208 2.95 -8.93 -7.39
N PRO A 209 2.11 -9.56 -8.22
CA PRO A 209 1.07 -8.82 -8.93
C PRO A 209 0.08 -8.28 -7.90
N ALA A 210 -0.44 -7.07 -8.13
CA ALA A 210 -1.29 -6.40 -7.16
C ALA A 210 -2.44 -5.66 -7.84
N LEU A 211 -3.52 -5.38 -7.11
CA LEU A 211 -4.52 -4.43 -7.57
C LEU A 211 -4.02 -2.99 -7.47
N LEU A 212 -4.44 -2.13 -8.41
CA LEU A 212 -4.21 -0.69 -8.38
C LEU A 212 -4.82 -0.04 -7.13
N SER A 213 -5.99 -0.54 -6.69
CA SER A 213 -6.62 -0.16 -5.42
C SER A 213 -7.58 -1.26 -4.96
N PRO A 214 -7.19 -2.07 -3.96
CA PRO A 214 -8.08 -3.05 -3.33
C PRO A 214 -9.34 -2.40 -2.73
N VAL A 215 -9.23 -1.16 -2.24
CA VAL A 215 -10.36 -0.38 -1.71
C VAL A 215 -11.41 -0.15 -2.79
N GLN A 216 -11.02 0.41 -3.94
CA GLN A 216 -11.96 0.66 -5.03
C GLN A 216 -12.57 -0.63 -5.57
N ALA A 217 -11.77 -1.69 -5.74
CA ALA A 217 -12.28 -2.99 -6.16
C ALA A 217 -13.32 -3.55 -5.17
N SER A 218 -13.06 -3.45 -3.86
CA SER A 218 -14.01 -3.85 -2.82
C SER A 218 -15.31 -3.02 -2.88
N THR A 219 -15.23 -1.70 -3.10
CA THR A 219 -16.41 -0.84 -3.26
C THR A 219 -17.24 -1.23 -4.49
N ILE A 220 -16.59 -1.49 -5.62
CA ILE A 220 -17.25 -1.93 -6.85
C ILE A 220 -17.98 -3.26 -6.61
N LEU A 221 -17.29 -4.23 -6.00
CA LEU A 221 -17.83 -5.56 -5.72
C LEU A 221 -19.01 -5.51 -4.75
N THR A 222 -18.88 -4.81 -3.62
CA THR A 222 -19.94 -4.70 -2.61
C THR A 222 -21.18 -3.96 -3.14
N THR A 223 -20.99 -3.02 -4.08
CA THR A 223 -22.10 -2.33 -4.76
C THR A 223 -22.79 -3.24 -5.77
N ALA A 224 -22.02 -4.00 -6.55
CA ALA A 224 -22.55 -4.89 -7.58
C ALA A 224 -23.18 -6.16 -6.99
N LEU A 225 -22.62 -6.67 -5.90
CA LEU A 225 -22.95 -7.93 -5.25
C LEU A 225 -23.09 -7.67 -3.75
N PRO A 226 -24.27 -7.22 -3.27
CA PRO A 226 -24.49 -6.99 -1.85
C PRO A 226 -24.19 -8.24 -1.02
N GLY A 227 -23.40 -8.08 0.05
CA GLY A 227 -22.93 -9.18 0.88
C GLY A 227 -21.62 -9.84 0.41
N ALA A 228 -21.07 -9.43 -0.73
CA ALA A 228 -19.72 -9.79 -1.11
C ALA A 228 -18.68 -9.18 -0.16
N THR A 229 -17.62 -9.91 0.15
CA THR A 229 -16.45 -9.37 0.85
C THR A 229 -15.19 -9.71 0.07
N LEU A 230 -14.27 -8.75 -0.01
CA LEU A 230 -12.96 -8.93 -0.62
C LEU A 230 -11.89 -8.89 0.47
N ALA A 231 -11.01 -9.89 0.48
CA ALA A 231 -9.88 -9.95 1.40
C ALA A 231 -8.57 -10.25 0.64
N VAL A 232 -7.58 -9.37 0.74
CA VAL A 232 -6.21 -9.66 0.27
C VAL A 232 -5.58 -10.69 1.18
N GLN A 233 -4.93 -11.70 0.60
CA GLN A 233 -4.18 -12.71 1.37
C GLN A 233 -2.72 -12.22 1.52
N PRO A 234 -2.28 -11.76 2.71
CA PRO A 234 -0.96 -11.15 2.86
C PRO A 234 0.20 -12.10 2.53
N SER A 235 0.00 -13.41 2.73
CA SER A 235 1.00 -14.46 2.50
C SER A 235 0.91 -15.11 1.11
N ALA A 236 0.00 -14.66 0.23
CA ALA A 236 -0.14 -15.26 -1.09
C ALA A 236 1.01 -14.83 -2.00
N SER A 237 1.77 -15.81 -2.50
CA SER A 237 2.95 -15.61 -3.37
C SER A 237 2.62 -15.12 -4.79
N ASP A 238 1.34 -14.98 -5.13
CA ASP A 238 0.85 -14.44 -6.39
C ASP A 238 -0.10 -13.25 -6.17
N GLY A 239 -0.04 -12.63 -4.98
CA GLY A 239 -0.85 -11.46 -4.65
C GLY A 239 -2.36 -11.71 -4.65
N SER A 240 -2.80 -12.97 -4.57
CA SER A 240 -4.22 -13.31 -4.63
C SER A 240 -5.05 -12.71 -3.49
N MET A 241 -6.34 -12.60 -3.78
CA MET A 241 -7.38 -12.17 -2.86
C MET A 241 -8.47 -13.23 -2.80
N THR A 242 -9.23 -13.26 -1.73
CA THR A 242 -10.45 -14.05 -1.59
C THR A 242 -11.65 -13.15 -1.75
N LEU A 243 -12.53 -13.49 -2.69
CA LEU A 243 -13.89 -13.00 -2.74
C LEU A 243 -14.78 -13.99 -1.99
N THR A 244 -15.57 -13.54 -1.02
CA THR A 244 -16.60 -14.36 -0.38
C THR A 244 -17.97 -13.80 -0.72
N LEU A 245 -18.91 -14.63 -1.17
CA LEU A 245 -20.31 -14.27 -1.42
C LEU A 245 -21.20 -15.47 -1.09
N ALA A 246 -22.23 -15.24 -0.29
CA ALA A 246 -23.18 -16.28 0.12
C ALA A 246 -22.53 -17.56 0.67
N GLY A 247 -21.39 -17.44 1.36
CA GLY A 247 -20.63 -18.55 1.94
C GLY A 247 -19.70 -19.27 0.95
N THR A 248 -19.73 -18.95 -0.33
CA THR A 248 -18.77 -19.44 -1.32
C THR A 248 -17.56 -18.52 -1.38
N GLN A 249 -16.37 -19.11 -1.54
CA GLN A 249 -15.12 -18.37 -1.71
C GLN A 249 -14.57 -18.61 -3.11
N TRP A 250 -14.12 -17.53 -3.75
CA TRP A 250 -13.36 -17.58 -4.98
C TRP A 250 -12.01 -16.92 -4.78
N ARG A 251 -11.00 -17.49 -5.42
CA ARG A 251 -9.68 -16.93 -5.44
C ARG A 251 -9.55 -15.98 -6.63
N LEU A 252 -9.05 -14.79 -6.37
CA LEU A 252 -8.91 -13.72 -7.35
C LEU A 252 -7.43 -13.37 -7.50
N VAL A 253 -6.87 -13.59 -8.69
CA VAL A 253 -5.45 -13.36 -8.99
C VAL A 253 -5.30 -12.15 -9.91
N PRO A 254 -4.67 -11.05 -9.46
CA PRO A 254 -4.44 -9.88 -10.31
C PRO A 254 -3.61 -10.23 -11.55
N GLN A 255 -3.96 -9.66 -12.69
CA GLN A 255 -3.07 -9.68 -13.85
C GLN A 255 -1.88 -8.75 -13.58
N TRP A 256 -0.69 -9.21 -13.98
CA TRP A 256 0.56 -8.44 -13.87
C TRP A 256 0.52 -7.14 -14.67
N VAL A 257 -0.13 -7.16 -15.83
CA VAL A 257 -0.14 -6.07 -16.80
C VAL A 257 -1.55 -5.54 -16.93
N LEU A 258 -1.68 -4.21 -17.01
CA LEU A 258 -2.96 -3.58 -17.31
C LEU A 258 -3.44 -3.99 -18.72
N PRO A 259 -4.72 -4.31 -18.91
CA PRO A 259 -5.26 -4.65 -20.22
C PRO A 259 -5.09 -3.51 -21.22
N GLU A 260 -5.05 -3.88 -22.50
CA GLU A 260 -5.03 -2.96 -23.63
C GLU A 260 -6.34 -3.06 -24.46
N GLY A 261 -6.46 -2.25 -25.50
CA GLY A 261 -7.55 -2.34 -26.47
C GLY A 261 -8.93 -2.08 -25.89
N GLY A 262 -9.89 -2.97 -26.18
CA GLY A 262 -11.29 -2.80 -25.79
C GLY A 262 -11.51 -2.83 -24.27
N ALA A 263 -10.86 -3.76 -23.58
CA ALA A 263 -10.96 -3.88 -22.12
C ALA A 263 -10.43 -2.60 -21.42
N ALA A 264 -9.33 -2.03 -21.90
CA ALA A 264 -8.78 -0.77 -21.39
C ALA A 264 -9.73 0.43 -21.53
N ARG A 265 -10.67 0.37 -22.48
CA ARG A 265 -11.62 1.44 -22.80
C ARG A 265 -12.98 1.27 -22.11
N GLN A 266 -13.15 0.25 -21.26
CA GLN A 266 -14.42 0.06 -20.58
C GLN A 266 -14.81 1.29 -19.75
N THR A 267 -16.09 1.64 -19.78
CA THR A 267 -16.63 2.75 -19.00
C THR A 267 -17.34 2.27 -17.74
N ALA A 268 -17.86 1.04 -17.76
CA ALA A 268 -18.51 0.40 -16.62
C ALA A 268 -17.53 0.18 -15.46
N PRO A 269 -18.00 0.22 -14.20
CA PRO A 269 -17.17 -0.04 -13.03
C PRO A 269 -16.52 -1.44 -13.05
N TRP A 270 -17.23 -2.43 -13.59
CA TRP A 270 -16.70 -3.76 -13.81
C TRP A 270 -17.33 -4.43 -15.05
N THR A 271 -16.62 -5.39 -15.64
CA THR A 271 -17.15 -6.30 -16.65
C THR A 271 -16.48 -7.68 -16.51
N LEU A 272 -17.18 -8.74 -16.94
CA LEU A 272 -16.56 -10.05 -17.16
C LEU A 272 -16.27 -10.19 -18.66
N GLY A 273 -14.99 -10.30 -19.02
CA GLY A 273 -14.57 -10.48 -20.40
C GLY A 273 -14.93 -11.85 -20.95
N ALA A 274 -14.98 -11.95 -22.28
CA ALA A 274 -15.16 -13.24 -22.97
C ALA A 274 -13.97 -14.19 -22.75
N ASP A 275 -12.84 -13.67 -22.28
CA ASP A 275 -11.64 -14.40 -21.85
C ASP A 275 -11.73 -14.92 -20.40
N GLY A 276 -12.88 -14.72 -19.73
CA GLY A 276 -13.09 -15.13 -18.34
C GLY A 276 -12.39 -14.24 -17.31
N VAL A 277 -11.83 -13.10 -17.72
CA VAL A 277 -11.17 -12.16 -16.82
C VAL A 277 -12.18 -11.14 -16.29
N LEU A 278 -12.17 -10.93 -14.97
CA LEU A 278 -12.94 -9.88 -14.32
C LEU A 278 -12.15 -8.58 -14.40
N TYR A 279 -12.70 -7.57 -15.09
CA TYR A 279 -12.08 -6.27 -15.26
C TYR A 279 -12.70 -5.23 -14.35
N PHE A 280 -11.88 -4.56 -13.54
CA PHE A 280 -12.28 -3.44 -12.68
C PHE A 280 -11.81 -2.13 -13.26
N LYS A 281 -12.68 -1.12 -13.32
CA LYS A 281 -12.29 0.27 -13.60
C LYS A 281 -11.89 0.95 -12.29
N LEU A 282 -10.58 1.06 -12.06
CA LEU A 282 -9.98 1.60 -10.86
C LEU A 282 -9.43 3.01 -11.18
N GLY A 283 -10.24 4.03 -10.86
CA GLY A 283 -10.01 5.40 -11.30
C GLY A 283 -10.09 5.53 -12.82
N ASN A 284 -9.00 5.99 -13.43
CA ASN A 284 -8.90 6.17 -14.88
C ASN A 284 -8.27 4.98 -15.60
N GLN A 285 -7.93 3.92 -14.87
CA GLN A 285 -7.32 2.72 -15.42
C GLN A 285 -8.26 1.53 -15.25
N VAL A 286 -8.04 0.51 -16.05
CA VAL A 286 -8.75 -0.76 -15.97
C VAL A 286 -7.74 -1.81 -15.58
N GLN A 287 -8.12 -2.74 -14.72
CA GLN A 287 -7.28 -3.86 -14.33
C GLN A 287 -8.04 -5.18 -14.37
N GLY A 288 -7.41 -6.20 -14.96
CA GLY A 288 -7.94 -7.55 -15.00
C GLY A 288 -7.54 -8.38 -13.78
N VAL A 289 -8.44 -9.27 -13.38
CA VAL A 289 -8.27 -10.25 -12.32
C VAL A 289 -8.82 -11.58 -12.81
N ARG A 290 -8.05 -12.66 -12.68
CA ARG A 290 -8.52 -14.01 -12.99
C ARG A 290 -9.23 -14.60 -11.78
N ILE A 291 -10.38 -15.22 -12.03
CA ILE A 291 -11.04 -16.08 -11.04
C ILE A 291 -10.34 -17.44 -11.14
N ALA A 292 -9.72 -17.84 -10.04
CA ALA A 292 -9.09 -19.14 -9.87
C ALA A 292 -9.93 -19.96 -8.87
N ASP A 293 -9.89 -21.28 -9.08
CA ASP A 293 -10.62 -22.30 -8.34
C ASP A 293 -10.34 -22.27 -6.83
#